data_AF-A0A7Y5AFK1-F1
#
_entry.id   AF-A0A7Y5AFK1-F1
#
_cell.length_a   1.000
_cell.length_b   1.000
_cell.length_c   1.000
_cell.angle_alpha   90.00
_cell.angle_beta   90.00
_cell.angle_gamma   90.00
#
_symmetry.space_group_name_H-M   'P 1'
#
loop_
_entity.id
_entity.type
_entity.pdbx_description
1 polymer ?
#
loop_
_entity_poly.entity_id
_entity_poly.type
_entity_poly.pdbx_seq_one_letter_code
_entity_poly.pdbx_strand_id
1 'polypeptide(L)'
;AHLQAAAPLRLSLLKGLFSEVSGIPVDDPALTRCILCVTAPWAMLLIGPRGGSGALHEILQMPSASVASQLYRFALAGLQDAGLQHAQAHATLR
;
A
#
# COMPACT_ATOMS: atom_id res chain seq x y z
N ALA A 1 26.35 -3.09 -4.92
CA ALA A 1 25.90 -2.24 -6.05
C ALA A 1 24.63 -2.72 -6.77
N HIS A 2 24.25 -4.02 -6.72
CA HIS A 2 23.09 -4.52 -7.48
C HIS A 2 21.69 -4.21 -6.92
N LEU A 3 21.58 -3.77 -5.66
CA LEU A 3 20.28 -3.57 -5.00
C LEU A 3 19.60 -2.24 -5.37
N GLN A 4 20.36 -1.22 -5.79
CA GLN A 4 19.83 0.12 -6.08
C GLN A 4 19.12 0.23 -7.44
N ALA A 5 19.50 -0.57 -8.44
CA ALA A 5 18.84 -0.59 -9.74
C ALA A 5 17.47 -1.30 -9.73
N ALA A 6 17.23 -2.20 -8.77
CA ALA A 6 15.98 -2.94 -8.66
C ALA A 6 14.85 -2.13 -8.01
N ALA A 7 15.17 -1.15 -7.16
CA ALA A 7 14.19 -0.31 -6.47
C ALA A 7 13.28 0.49 -7.42
N PRO A 8 13.80 1.22 -8.43
CA PRO A 8 12.93 1.95 -9.38
C PRO A 8 12.09 1.02 -10.26
N LEU A 9 12.62 -0.14 -10.67
CA LEU A 9 11.87 -1.13 -11.45
C LEU A 9 10.71 -1.71 -10.63
N ARG A 10 10.95 -2.08 -9.36
CA ARG A 10 9.90 -2.56 -8.46
C ARG A 10 8.82 -1.51 -8.22
N LEU A 11 9.20 -0.23 -8.13
CA LEU A 11 8.24 0.86 -7.96
C LEU A 11 7.38 1.08 -9.21
N SER A 12 7.97 0.99 -10.41
CA SER A 12 7.23 1.12 -11.67
C SER A 12 6.18 0.01 -11.85
N LEU A 13 6.53 -1.23 -11.50
CA LEU A 13 5.60 -2.37 -11.51
C LEU A 13 4.48 -2.19 -10.48
N LEU A 14 4.81 -1.71 -9.27
CA LEU A 14 3.82 -1.45 -8.23
C LEU A 14 2.85 -0.35 -8.64
N LYS A 15 3.36 0.73 -9.27
CA LYS A 15 2.53 1.80 -9.84
C LYS A 15 1.60 1.24 -10.92
N GLY A 16 2.09 0.43 -11.85
CA GLY A 16 1.24 -0.21 -12.87
C GLY A 16 0.10 -1.03 -12.24
N LEU A 17 0.44 -1.94 -11.32
CA LEU A 17 -0.55 -2.76 -10.62
C LEU A 17 -1.59 -1.92 -9.87
N PHE A 18 -1.15 -0.88 -9.16
CA PHE A 18 -2.07 -0.06 -8.37
C PHE A 18 -2.95 0.80 -9.27
N SER A 19 -2.42 1.25 -10.40
CA SER A 19 -3.19 1.96 -11.43
C SER A 19 -4.28 1.05 -11.99
N GLU A 20 -3.97 -0.22 -12.30
CA GLU A 20 -4.96 -1.20 -12.77
C GLU A 20 -6.06 -1.48 -11.72
N VAL A 21 -5.69 -1.66 -10.45
CA VAL A 21 -6.67 -1.98 -9.39
C VAL A 21 -7.55 -0.78 -9.04
N SER A 22 -6.98 0.42 -9.00
CA SER A 22 -7.71 1.64 -8.58
C SER A 22 -8.37 2.38 -9.75
N GLY A 23 -7.94 2.15 -10.99
CA GLY A 23 -8.33 2.96 -12.16
C GLY A 23 -7.72 4.36 -12.21
N ILE A 24 -6.84 4.72 -11.25
CA ILE A 24 -6.14 6.00 -11.21
C ILE A 24 -4.97 5.98 -12.21
N PRO A 25 -4.73 7.03 -13.03
CA PRO A 25 -3.60 7.07 -13.95
C PRO A 25 -2.23 6.90 -13.26
N VAL A 26 -1.29 6.22 -13.94
CA VAL A 26 0.03 5.85 -13.38
C VAL A 26 0.88 7.05 -12.91
N ASP A 27 0.67 8.22 -13.52
CA ASP A 27 1.37 9.47 -13.23
C ASP A 27 0.58 10.41 -12.31
N ASP A 28 -0.60 10.00 -11.85
CA ASP A 28 -1.42 10.79 -10.94
C ASP A 28 -0.84 10.78 -9.51
N PRO A 29 -0.71 11.95 -8.83
CA PRO A 29 -0.25 12.04 -7.45
C PRO A 29 -1.08 11.22 -6.43
N ALA A 30 -2.36 10.94 -6.71
CA ALA A 30 -3.20 10.07 -5.89
C ALA A 30 -2.64 8.66 -5.77
N LEU A 31 -1.97 8.16 -6.81
CA LEU A 31 -1.38 6.82 -6.80
C LEU A 31 -0.16 6.73 -5.87
N THR A 32 0.62 7.80 -5.75
CA THR A 32 1.74 7.89 -4.79
C THR A 32 1.23 7.79 -3.35
N ARG A 33 0.08 8.40 -3.04
CA ARG A 33 -0.56 8.26 -1.71
C ARG A 33 -1.01 6.82 -1.47
N CYS A 34 -1.56 6.16 -2.48
CA CYS A 34 -1.92 4.74 -2.39
C CYS A 34 -0.69 3.86 -2.08
N ILE A 35 0.44 4.11 -2.74
CA ILE A 35 1.71 3.41 -2.47
C ILE A 35 2.16 3.60 -1.03
N LEU A 36 2.12 4.82 -0.50
CA LEU A 36 2.44 5.08 0.89
C LEU A 36 1.52 4.30 1.84
N CYS A 37 0.20 4.41 1.66
CA CYS A 37 -0.79 3.77 2.53
C CYS A 37 -0.71 2.24 2.49
N VAL A 38 -0.48 1.66 1.31
CA VAL A 38 -0.30 0.21 1.18
C VAL A 38 1.05 -0.21 1.73
N THR A 39 2.15 0.50 1.53
CA THR A 39 3.47 -0.02 1.98
C THR A 39 3.76 0.22 3.46
N ALA A 40 3.20 1.27 4.07
CA ALA A 40 3.48 1.66 5.45
C ALA A 40 3.19 0.56 6.50
N PRO A 41 2.08 -0.20 6.47
CA PRO A 41 1.83 -1.28 7.42
C PRO A 41 2.89 -2.37 7.38
N TRP A 42 3.37 -2.74 6.18
CA TRP A 42 4.44 -3.73 6.03
C TRP A 42 5.78 -3.17 6.51
N ALA A 43 6.07 -1.90 6.22
CA ALA A 43 7.26 -1.24 6.73
C ALA A 43 7.30 -1.25 8.26
N MET A 44 6.17 -0.99 8.92
CA MET A 44 6.03 -1.04 10.38
C MET A 44 6.37 -2.43 10.95
N LEU A 45 6.01 -3.52 10.27
CA LEU A 45 6.38 -4.88 10.69
C LEU A 45 7.90 -5.15 10.57
N LEU A 46 8.58 -4.47 9.65
CA LEU A 46 10.01 -4.63 9.42
C LEU A 46 10.86 -3.79 10.38
N ILE A 47 10.46 -2.54 10.64
CA ILE A 47 11.24 -1.57 11.41
C ILE A 47 10.74 -1.36 12.84
N GLY A 48 9.56 -1.87 13.16
CA GLY A 48 8.91 -1.60 14.43
C GLY A 48 9.59 -2.29 15.63
N PRO A 49 9.48 -1.70 16.83
CA PRO A 49 10.14 -2.21 18.03
C PRO A 49 9.61 -3.59 18.42
N ARG A 50 10.52 -4.56 18.59
CA ARG A 50 10.17 -5.97 18.89
C ARG A 50 9.94 -6.27 20.38
N GLY A 51 10.21 -5.32 21.26
CA GLY A 51 10.32 -5.55 22.72
C GLY A 51 9.35 -4.75 23.61
N GLY A 52 8.23 -4.25 23.08
CA GLY A 52 7.25 -3.47 23.85
C GLY A 52 5.94 -4.20 24.10
N SER A 53 5.07 -3.64 24.96
CA SER A 53 3.64 -3.97 25.03
C SER A 53 2.86 -3.02 24.12
N GLY A 54 1.94 -3.55 23.31
CA GLY A 54 1.09 -2.75 22.41
C GLY A 54 0.67 -3.48 21.14
N ALA A 55 -0.15 -2.82 20.31
CA ALA A 55 -0.78 -3.42 19.14
C ALA A 55 0.22 -4.07 18.16
N LEU A 56 1.40 -3.47 17.96
CA LEU A 56 2.43 -4.07 17.10
C LEU A 56 2.96 -5.39 17.69
N HIS A 57 3.19 -5.44 19.01
CA HIS A 57 3.63 -6.67 19.67
C HIS A 57 2.60 -7.78 19.53
N GLU A 58 1.31 -7.47 19.72
CA GLU A 58 0.21 -8.42 19.51
C GLU A 58 0.20 -8.96 18.07
N ILE A 59 0.29 -8.08 17.06
CA ILE A 59 0.34 -8.47 15.65
C ILE A 59 1.55 -9.37 15.36
N LEU A 60 2.72 -9.10 15.95
CA LEU A 60 3.92 -9.91 15.77
C LEU A 60 3.84 -11.30 16.41
N GLN A 61 2.91 -11.52 17.36
CA GLN A 61 2.62 -12.84 17.92
C GLN A 61 1.55 -13.62 17.13
N MET A 62 0.88 -12.98 16.16
CA MET A 62 -0.12 -13.65 15.33
C MET A 62 0.53 -14.50 14.23
N PRO A 63 -0.18 -15.53 13.71
CA PRO A 63 0.28 -16.25 12.53
C PRO A 63 0.49 -15.29 11.35
N SER A 64 1.69 -15.35 10.75
CA SER A 64 2.08 -14.44 9.66
C SER A 64 1.12 -14.48 8.47
N ALA A 65 0.59 -15.67 8.14
CA ALA A 65 -0.40 -15.83 7.07
C ALA A 65 -1.69 -15.05 7.33
N SER A 66 -2.16 -15.01 8.58
CA SER A 66 -3.37 -14.27 8.97
C SER A 66 -3.16 -12.77 8.83
N VAL A 67 -2.02 -12.27 9.31
CA VAL A 67 -1.66 -10.84 9.18
C VAL A 67 -1.50 -10.44 7.72
N ALA A 68 -0.77 -11.24 6.93
CA ALA A 68 -0.57 -10.97 5.51
C ALA A 68 -1.90 -10.96 4.73
N SER A 69 -2.78 -11.93 5.00
CA SER A 69 -4.12 -11.98 4.38
C SER A 69 -4.95 -10.75 4.72
N GLN A 70 -4.92 -10.31 5.97
CA GLN A 70 -5.64 -9.10 6.40
C GLN A 70 -5.08 -7.83 5.74
N LEU A 71 -3.76 -7.67 5.72
CA LEU A 71 -3.11 -6.53 5.08
C LEU A 71 -3.40 -6.48 3.57
N TYR A 72 -3.39 -7.64 2.89
CA TYR A 72 -3.77 -7.73 1.48
C TYR A 72 -5.22 -7.25 1.24
N ARG A 73 -6.18 -7.74 2.04
CA ARG A 73 -7.59 -7.32 1.93
C ARG A 73 -7.77 -5.82 2.18
N PHE A 74 -7.06 -5.27 3.17
CA PHE A 74 -7.06 -3.84 3.45
C PHE A 74 -6.49 -3.01 2.29
N ALA A 75 -5.37 -3.45 1.71
CA ALA A 75 -4.77 -2.78 0.56
C ALA A 75 -5.70 -2.80 -0.65
N LEU A 76 -6.32 -3.95 -0.95
CA LEU A 76 -7.24 -4.09 -2.08
C LEU A 76 -8.47 -3.17 -1.91
N ALA A 77 -9.10 -3.21 -0.73
CA ALA A 77 -10.26 -2.36 -0.45
C ALA A 77 -9.91 -0.86 -0.50
N GLY A 78 -8.76 -0.48 0.08
CA GLY A 78 -8.29 0.91 0.06
C GLY A 78 -7.95 1.42 -1.35
N LEU A 79 -7.37 0.57 -2.21
CA LEU A 79 -7.10 0.93 -3.61
C LEU A 79 -8.38 1.14 -4.40
N GLN A 80 -9.38 0.28 -4.21
CA GLN A 80 -10.68 0.40 -4.86
C GLN A 80 -11.41 1.67 -4.41
N ASP A 81 -11.44 1.95 -3.11
CA ASP A 81 -12.05 3.18 -2.57
C ASP A 81 -11.34 4.44 -3.08
N ALA A 82 -10.00 4.46 -3.09
CA ALA A 82 -9.24 5.58 -3.63
C ALA A 82 -9.60 5.89 -5.10
N GLY A 83 -9.82 4.85 -5.91
CA GLY A 83 -10.30 4.97 -7.29
C GLY A 83 -11.67 5.64 -7.39
N LEU A 84 -12.61 5.19 -6.55
CA LEU A 84 -13.96 5.77 -6.50
C LEU A 84 -13.92 7.25 -6.12
N GLN A 85 -13.15 7.61 -5.09
CA GLN A 85 -13.00 9.00 -4.63
C GLN A 85 -12.36 9.90 -5.71
N HIS A 86 -11.35 9.38 -6.41
CA HIS A 86 -10.70 10.11 -7.50
C HIS A 86 -11.66 10.40 -8.66
N ALA A 87 -12.42 9.39 -9.09
CA ALA A 87 -13.44 9.54 -10.14
C ALA A 87 -14.52 10.57 -9.75
N GLN A 88 -14.99 10.54 -8.51
CA GLN A 88 -15.98 11.50 -7.99
C GLN A 88 -15.43 12.93 -7.94
N ALA A 89 -14.20 13.11 -7.46
CA ALA A 89 -13.55 14.41 -7.41
C ALA A 89 -13.40 15.02 -8.82
N HIS A 90 -13.03 14.21 -9.82
CA HIS A 90 -12.93 14.66 -11.21
C HIS A 90 -14.29 14.94 -11.87
N ALA A 91 -15.35 14.24 -11.49
CA ALA A 91 -16.70 14.50 -11.98
C ALA A 91 -17.28 15.83 -11.44
N THR A 92 -16.89 16.22 -10.22
CA THR A 92 -17.39 17.45 -9.57
C THR A 92 -16.69 18.73 -10.08
N LEU A 93 -15.50 18.58 -10.69
CA LEU A 93 -14.72 19.69 -11.26
C LEU A 93 -15.03 19.96 -12.74
N ARG A 94 -15.96 19.20 -13.36
CA ARG A 94 -16.44 19.39 -14.74
C ARG A 94 -17.80 20.07 -14.74
#